data_AF-A0A2M8NET1-F1
#
_entry.id   AF-A0A2M8NET1-F1
#
_cell.length_a   1.000
_cell.length_b   1.000
_cell.length_c   1.000
_cell.angle_alpha   90.00
_cell.angle_beta   90.00
_cell.angle_gamma   90.00
#
_symmetry.space_group_name_H-M   'P 1'
#
loop_
_entity.id
_entity.type
_entity.pdbx_description
1 polymer ?
#
loop_
_entity_poly.entity_id
_entity_poly.type
_entity_poly.pdbx_seq_one_letter_code
_entity_poly.pdbx_strand_id
1 'polypeptide(L)'
;MLTGGILVAVMTPIDALDGTMARLRGEASDWGAYVDSVSDRYAELIIYGGLLYHFLTAGDTLGGMLTFGAAAGSVLVSYVKARAEGLGYEAKVGLLTRAERYLVLAPALVFNFIHIGLG
;
A
#
# COMPACT_ATOMS: atom_id res chain seq x y z
N MET A 1 -7.15 0.71 16.14
CA MET A 1 -7.67 0.24 14.85
C MET A 1 -8.48 1.31 14.13
N LEU A 2 -9.64 1.74 14.65
CA LEU A 2 -10.55 2.69 13.99
C LEU A 2 -9.87 3.98 13.48
N THR A 3 -9.13 4.70 14.34
CA THR A 3 -8.46 5.95 13.95
C THR A 3 -7.43 5.75 12.84
N GLY A 4 -6.70 4.63 12.88
CA GLY A 4 -5.76 4.25 11.81
C GLY A 4 -6.48 3.91 10.52
N GLY A 5 -7.60 3.17 10.59
CA GLY A 5 -8.44 2.87 9.43
C GLY A 5 -9.02 4.12 8.76
N ILE A 6 -9.48 5.10 9.54
CA ILE A 6 -9.98 6.38 9.02
C ILE A 6 -8.84 7.18 8.37
N LEU A 7 -7.66 7.25 8.98
CA LEU A 7 -6.51 7.94 8.42
C LEU A 7 -6.09 7.34 7.08
N VAL A 8 -6.00 6.01 6.99
CA VAL A 8 -5.69 5.30 5.74
C VAL A 8 -6.77 5.59 4.68
N ALA A 9 -8.05 5.48 5.05
CA ALA A 9 -9.16 5.72 4.13
C ALA A 9 -9.17 7.14 3.53
N VAL A 10 -8.75 8.15 4.31
CA VAL A 10 -8.71 9.56 3.87
C VAL A 10 -7.42 9.86 3.08
N MET A 11 -6.28 9.30 3.49
CA MET A 11 -4.99 9.55 2.83
C MET A 11 -4.92 8.95 1.41
N THR A 12 -5.46 7.74 1.20
CA THR A 12 -5.42 7.07 -0.11
C THR A 12 -6.00 7.90 -1.28
N PRO A 13 -7.19 8.51 -1.18
CA PRO A 13 -7.71 9.33 -2.27
C PRO A 13 -6.96 10.65 -2.44
N ILE A 14 -6.41 11.24 -1.37
CA ILE A 14 -5.63 12.49 -1.44
C ILE A 14 -4.34 12.26 -2.23
N ASP A 15 -3.63 11.16 -1.97
CA ASP A 15 -2.42 10.74 -2.70
C ASP A 15 -2.69 10.58 -4.21
N ALA A 16 -3.81 9.94 -4.57
CA ALA A 16 -4.22 9.78 -5.95
C ALA A 16 -4.57 11.10 -6.66
N LEU A 17 -5.06 12.10 -5.91
CA LEU A 17 -5.38 13.43 -6.43
C LEU A 17 -4.12 14.23 -6.76
N ASP A 18 -3.08 14.18 -5.93
CA ASP A 18 -1.84 14.93 -6.14
C ASP A 18 -1.12 14.51 -7.43
N GLY A 19 -0.97 13.19 -7.64
CA GLY A 19 -0.40 12.66 -8.88
C GLY A 19 -1.23 12.98 -10.12
N THR A 20 -2.56 13.11 -9.98
CA THR A 20 -3.46 13.49 -11.08
C THR A 20 -3.39 15.00 -11.35
N MET A 21 -3.28 15.82 -10.31
CA MET A 21 -3.15 17.27 -10.43
C MET A 21 -1.83 17.66 -11.12
N ALA A 22 -0.71 17.00 -10.78
CA ALA A 22 0.57 17.23 -11.44
C ALA A 22 0.51 16.96 -12.96
N ARG A 23 -0.20 15.89 -13.37
CA ARG A 23 -0.44 15.58 -14.80
C ARG A 23 -1.30 16.65 -15.47
N LEU A 24 -2.37 17.10 -14.83
CA LEU A 24 -3.27 18.12 -15.39
C LEU A 24 -2.61 19.49 -15.53
N ARG A 25 -1.63 19.81 -14.66
CA ARG A 25 -0.86 21.06 -14.71
C ARG A 25 0.33 21.03 -15.66
N GLY A 26 0.64 19.87 -16.25
CA GLY A 26 1.82 19.70 -17.11
C GLY A 26 3.14 19.71 -16.34
N GLU A 27 3.10 19.48 -15.02
CA GLU A 27 4.27 19.48 -14.13
C GLU A 27 4.83 18.06 -13.88
N ALA A 28 4.33 17.06 -14.63
CA ALA A 28 4.79 15.68 -14.52
C ALA A 28 6.26 15.56 -14.96
N SER A 29 7.08 14.92 -14.13
CA SER A 29 8.50 14.65 -14.42
C SER A 29 8.90 13.24 -13.97
N ASP A 30 9.91 12.66 -14.63
CA ASP A 30 10.42 11.33 -14.29
C ASP A 30 10.96 11.27 -12.86
N TRP A 31 11.61 12.35 -12.41
CA TRP A 31 12.07 12.48 -11.02
C TRP A 31 10.91 12.53 -10.04
N GLY A 32 9.87 13.31 -10.33
CA GLY A 32 8.66 13.38 -9.50
C GLY A 32 7.98 12.02 -9.40
N ALA A 33 7.82 11.33 -10.52
CA ALA A 33 7.26 9.98 -10.56
C ALA A 33 8.11 8.99 -9.75
N TYR A 34 9.45 9.09 -9.81
CA TYR A 34 10.33 8.26 -8.99
C TYR A 34 10.12 8.52 -7.49
N VAL A 35 10.14 9.77 -7.05
CA VAL A 35 9.99 10.16 -5.63
C VAL A 35 8.61 9.77 -5.07
N ASP A 36 7.55 10.03 -5.84
CA ASP A 36 6.18 9.63 -5.53
C ASP A 36 6.11 8.12 -5.29
N SER A 37 6.67 7.37 -6.24
CA SER A 37 6.71 5.93 -6.18
C SER A 37 7.49 5.42 -4.95
N VAL A 38 8.65 5.99 -4.60
CA VAL A 38 9.42 5.55 -3.42
C VAL A 38 8.71 5.90 -2.12
N SER A 39 8.20 7.13 -2.01
CA SER A 39 7.45 7.62 -0.84
C SER A 39 6.23 6.75 -0.56
N ASP A 40 5.52 6.35 -1.61
CA ASP A 40 4.38 5.45 -1.57
C ASP A 40 4.67 4.11 -0.91
N ARG A 41 5.85 3.54 -1.19
CA ARG A 41 6.30 2.27 -0.61
C ARG A 41 6.65 2.43 0.86
N TYR A 42 7.30 3.53 1.23
CA TYR A 42 7.58 3.81 2.64
C TYR A 42 6.30 4.02 3.44
N ALA A 43 5.33 4.76 2.90
CA ALA A 43 4.03 4.97 3.55
C ALA A 43 3.31 3.64 3.80
N GLU A 44 3.25 2.76 2.79
CA GLU A 44 2.63 1.43 2.91
C GLU A 44 3.36 0.56 3.96
N LEU A 45 4.69 0.57 3.98
CA LEU A 45 5.49 -0.16 4.97
C LEU A 45 5.36 0.37 6.39
N ILE A 46 5.20 1.68 6.57
CA ILE A 46 4.95 2.28 7.89
C ILE A 46 3.59 1.81 8.44
N ILE A 47 2.56 1.77 7.59
CA ILE A 47 1.23 1.26 7.97
C ILE A 47 1.33 -0.21 8.41
N TYR A 48 1.93 -1.07 7.59
CA TYR A 48 2.11 -2.48 7.95
C TYR A 48 3.04 -2.66 9.16
N GLY A 49 4.08 -1.84 9.31
CA GLY A 49 4.97 -1.88 10.47
C GLY A 49 4.24 -1.55 11.77
N GLY A 50 3.35 -0.56 11.75
CA GLY A 50 2.47 -0.24 12.87
C GLY A 50 1.52 -1.38 13.23
N LEU A 51 0.91 -2.04 12.23
CA LEU A 51 0.05 -3.20 12.43
C LEU A 51 0.82 -4.40 12.99
N LEU A 52 2.02 -4.65 12.47
CA LEU A 52 2.89 -5.73 12.92
C LEU A 52 3.26 -5.53 14.39
N TYR A 53 3.68 -4.31 14.76
CA TYR A 53 3.97 -3.96 16.15
C TYR A 53 2.74 -4.16 17.06
N HIS A 54 1.56 -3.73 16.59
CA HIS A 54 0.32 -3.92 17.34
C HIS A 54 -0.01 -5.40 17.60
N PHE A 55 0.03 -6.25 16.57
CA PHE A 55 -0.30 -7.66 16.74
C PHE A 55 0.73 -8.41 17.59
N LEU A 56 2.03 -8.10 17.42
CA LEU A 56 3.08 -8.70 18.25
C LEU A 56 2.96 -8.30 19.72
N THR A 57 2.62 -7.04 20.02
CA THR A 57 2.40 -6.58 21.41
C THR A 57 1.12 -7.13 22.02
N ALA A 58 0.11 -7.44 21.22
CA ALA A 58 -1.12 -8.11 21.65
C ALA A 58 -0.96 -9.64 21.82
N GLY A 59 0.19 -10.22 21.45
CA GLY A 59 0.42 -11.67 21.47
C GLY A 59 -0.28 -12.43 20.34
N ASP A 60 -0.78 -11.74 19.32
CA ASP A 60 -1.43 -12.32 18.15
C ASP A 60 -0.41 -12.62 17.06
N THR A 61 0.23 -13.79 17.17
CA THR A 61 1.22 -14.26 16.20
C THR A 61 0.64 -14.41 14.80
N LEU A 62 -0.63 -14.80 14.67
CA LEU A 62 -1.26 -14.98 13.36
C LEU A 62 -1.42 -13.63 12.66
N GLY A 63 -1.97 -12.62 13.35
CA GLY A 63 -2.08 -11.26 12.84
C GLY A 63 -0.72 -10.67 12.46
N GLY A 64 0.32 -10.92 13.26
CA GLY A 64 1.69 -10.52 12.96
C GLY A 64 2.23 -11.16 11.67
N MET A 65 2.08 -12.48 11.53
CA MET A 65 2.55 -13.21 10.33
C MET A 65 1.78 -12.81 9.06
N LEU A 66 0.46 -12.62 9.16
CA LEU A 66 -0.35 -12.10 8.05
C LEU A 66 0.09 -10.69 7.64
N THR A 67 0.36 -9.82 8.62
CA THR A 67 0.84 -8.45 8.35
C THR A 67 2.19 -8.46 7.64
N PHE A 68 3.11 -9.30 8.09
CA PHE A 68 4.41 -9.48 7.43
C PHE A 68 4.25 -9.99 5.99
N GLY A 69 3.39 -10.99 5.77
CA GLY A 69 3.08 -11.52 4.45
C GLY A 69 2.50 -10.45 3.51
N ALA A 70 1.54 -9.66 4.00
CA ALA A 70 0.95 -8.55 3.24
C ALA A 70 1.98 -7.47 2.87
N ALA A 71 2.86 -7.10 3.80
CA ALA A 71 3.95 -6.15 3.55
C ALA A 71 4.94 -6.66 2.49
N ALA A 72 5.37 -7.93 2.61
CA ALA A 72 6.25 -8.55 1.63
C ALA A 72 5.59 -8.62 0.24
N GLY A 73 4.31 -8.99 0.17
CA GLY A 73 3.52 -9.02 -1.06
C GLY A 73 3.42 -7.64 -1.73
N SER A 74 3.14 -6.59 -0.96
CA SER A 74 3.09 -5.20 -1.46
C SER A 74 4.40 -4.80 -2.18
N VAL A 75 5.54 -5.07 -1.54
CA VAL A 75 6.87 -4.72 -2.07
C VAL A 75 7.20 -5.58 -3.29
N LEU A 76 6.94 -6.89 -3.22
CA LEU A 76 7.24 -7.81 -4.32
C LEU A 76 6.44 -7.52 -5.57
N VAL A 77 5.14 -7.22 -5.46
CA VAL A 77 4.31 -6.81 -6.61
C VAL A 77 4.90 -5.58 -7.30
N SER A 78 5.29 -4.58 -6.51
CA SER A 78 5.89 -3.34 -7.03
C SER A 78 7.24 -3.60 -7.70
N TYR A 79 8.08 -4.42 -7.07
CA TYR A 79 9.40 -4.78 -7.60
C TYR A 79 9.32 -5.59 -8.90
N VAL A 80 8.47 -6.62 -8.94
CA VAL A 80 8.29 -7.47 -10.13
C VAL A 80 7.84 -6.62 -11.31
N LYS A 81 6.88 -5.72 -11.09
CA LYS A 81 6.42 -4.79 -12.13
C LYS A 81 7.56 -3.89 -12.63
N ALA A 82 8.24 -3.19 -11.73
CA ALA A 82 9.34 -2.29 -12.10
C ALA A 82 10.49 -3.03 -12.80
N ARG A 83 10.80 -4.26 -12.36
CA ARG A 83 11.85 -5.08 -12.98
C ARG A 83 11.47 -5.56 -14.37
N ALA A 84 10.22 -5.96 -14.58
CA ALA A 84 9.71 -6.37 -15.89
C ALA A 84 9.74 -5.19 -16.88
N GLU A 85 9.21 -4.03 -16.46
CA GLU A 85 9.20 -2.81 -17.28
C GLU A 85 10.62 -2.32 -17.60
N GLY A 86 11.54 -2.38 -16.63
CA GLY A 86 12.96 -2.05 -16.84
C GLY A 86 13.70 -2.99 -17.79
N LEU A 87 13.16 -4.17 -18.09
CA LEU A 87 13.67 -5.11 -19.09
C LEU A 87 12.92 -5.01 -20.43
N GLY A 88 11.97 -4.08 -20.58
CA GLY A 88 11.17 -3.89 -21.79
C GLY A 88 9.94 -4.79 -21.90
N TYR A 89 9.56 -5.50 -20.83
CA TYR A 89 8.31 -6.28 -20.79
C TYR A 89 7.14 -5.42 -20.28
N GLU A 90 5.93 -5.64 -20.79
CA GLU A 90 4.73 -5.03 -20.25
C GLU A 90 4.17 -5.86 -19.08
N ALA A 91 4.13 -5.29 -17.88
CA ALA A 91 3.53 -5.90 -16.69
C ALA A 91 2.19 -5.24 -16.34
N LYS A 92 1.15 -5.53 -17.14
CA LYS A 92 -0.22 -4.96 -16.98
C LYS A 92 -1.15 -5.77 -16.06
N VAL A 93 -0.77 -6.98 -15.65
CA VAL A 93 -1.67 -7.93 -14.96
C VAL A 93 -1.15 -8.25 -13.56
N GLY A 94 -2.01 -8.11 -12.55
CA GLY A 94 -1.73 -8.48 -11.15
C GLY A 94 -3.04 -8.62 -10.36
N LEU A 95 -3.04 -9.50 -9.35
CA LEU A 95 -4.25 -9.90 -8.62
C LEU A 95 -4.75 -8.89 -7.57
N LEU A 96 -4.04 -7.77 -7.35
CA LEU A 96 -4.45 -6.67 -6.47
C LEU A 96 -3.52 -5.48 -6.70
N THR A 97 -4.02 -4.44 -7.36
CA THR A 97 -3.37 -3.14 -7.47
C THR A 97 -3.22 -2.49 -6.09
N ARG A 98 -2.32 -1.51 -5.98
CA ARG A 98 -2.11 -0.74 -4.73
C ARG A 98 -3.43 -0.14 -4.21
N ALA A 99 -4.23 0.44 -5.11
CA ALA A 99 -5.52 1.02 -4.75
C ALA A 99 -6.49 -0.05 -4.22
N GLU A 100 -6.57 -1.21 -4.87
CA GLU A 100 -7.42 -2.32 -4.42
C GLU A 100 -6.98 -2.86 -3.05
N ARG A 101 -5.68 -2.90 -2.75
CA ARG A 101 -5.19 -3.27 -1.41
C ARG A 101 -5.69 -2.30 -0.33
N TYR A 102 -5.61 -1.01 -0.58
CA TYR A 102 -6.13 0.00 0.37
C TYR A 102 -7.65 -0.07 0.51
N LEU A 103 -8.38 -0.37 -0.57
CA LEU A 103 -9.83 -0.58 -0.54
C LEU A 103 -10.25 -1.80 0.29
N VAL A 104 -9.40 -2.82 0.44
CA VAL A 104 -9.63 -3.96 1.32
C VAL A 104 -9.20 -3.65 2.75
N LEU A 105 -8.00 -3.07 2.91
CA LEU A 105 -7.39 -2.82 4.22
C LEU A 105 -8.16 -1.78 5.04
N ALA A 106 -8.59 -0.67 4.42
CA ALA A 106 -9.25 0.41 5.15
C ALA A 106 -10.60 -0.01 5.78
N PRO A 107 -11.54 -0.66 5.08
CA PRO A 107 -12.74 -1.20 5.70
C PRO A 107 -12.42 -2.28 6.74
N ALA A 108 -11.44 -3.15 6.48
CA ALA A 108 -11.04 -4.19 7.44
C ALA A 108 -10.55 -3.57 8.77
N LEU A 109 -9.82 -2.45 8.71
CA LEU A 109 -9.38 -1.70 9.89
C LEU A 109 -10.54 -0.99 10.62
N VAL A 110 -11.54 -0.49 9.90
CA VAL A 110 -12.70 0.21 10.46
C VAL A 110 -13.66 -0.77 11.14
N PHE A 111 -13.94 -1.92 10.51
CA PHE A 111 -14.87 -2.93 11.01
C PHE A 111 -14.22 -4.03 11.86
N ASN A 112 -12.91 -3.92 12.08
CA ASN A 112 -12.12 -4.84 12.92
C ASN A 112 -12.06 -6.29 12.37
N PHE A 113 -12.07 -6.45 11.05
CA PHE A 113 -11.92 -7.72 10.33
C PHE A 113 -10.52 -7.87 9.72
N ILE A 114 -9.48 -7.50 10.48
CA ILE A 114 -8.14 -7.24 9.95
C ILE A 114 -7.46 -8.51 9.45
N HIS A 115 -7.68 -9.66 10.11
CA HIS A 115 -7.15 -10.95 9.62
C HIS A 115 -7.67 -11.30 8.23
N ILE A 116 -8.91 -10.90 7.88
CA ILE A 116 -9.48 -11.10 6.54
C ILE A 116 -8.87 -10.10 5.56
N GLY A 117 -8.66 -8.84 5.98
CA GLY A 117 -8.08 -7.82 5.13
C GLY A 117 -6.58 -7.99 4.84
N LEU A 118 -5.87 -8.77 5.66
CA LEU A 118 -4.45 -9.11 5.47
C LEU A 118 -4.24 -10.45 4.73
N GLY A 119 -5.29 -11.26 4.60
CA GLY A 119 -5.26 -12.59 4.00
C GLY A 119 -5.56 -12.59 2.51
#